data_AF-A0A133SG48-F1
#
_entry.id   AF-A0A133SG48-F1
#
_cell.length_a   1.000
_cell.length_b   1.000
_cell.length_c   1.000
_cell.angle_alpha   90.00
_cell.angle_beta   90.00
_cell.angle_gamma   90.00
#
_symmetry.space_group_name_H-M   'P 1'
#
loop_
_entity.id
_entity.type
_entity.pdbx_description
1 polymer ?
#
loop_
_entity_poly.entity_id
_entity_poly.type
_entity_poly.pdbx_seq_one_letter_code
_entity_poly.pdbx_strand_id
1 'polypeptide(L)'
;MSFVKMLWKALLICCVGCMCFFAGTGPARATDVWVSHMAAENVDVYVMDDTFAYGTSATGKWFSISVKRVQNGRLDQVMTWRFSQYKSDMWRYRTNTMSGNQTSIVRAPNKIFEYGMNRLGWSYSLNGTYYY
;
A
#
# COMPACT_ATOMS: atom_id res chain seq x y z
N MET A 1 26.03 52.57 10.46
CA MET A 1 24.61 52.17 10.68
C MET A 1 23.96 51.43 9.50
N SER A 2 24.48 51.56 8.26
CA SER A 2 23.95 50.86 7.06
C SER A 2 24.33 49.37 6.98
N PHE A 3 25.58 49.03 7.33
CA PHE A 3 26.11 47.65 7.24
C PHE A 3 25.35 46.64 8.12
N VAL A 4 25.07 47.01 9.38
CA VAL A 4 24.31 46.17 10.34
C VAL A 4 22.88 45.88 9.84
N LYS A 5 22.24 46.86 9.19
CA LYS A 5 20.90 46.70 8.60
C LYS A 5 20.93 45.76 7.39
N MET A 6 22.02 45.77 6.61
CA MET A 6 22.21 44.87 5.46
C MET A 6 22.51 43.43 5.90
N LEU A 7 23.35 43.27 6.93
CA LEU A 7 23.67 41.98 7.53
C LEU A 7 22.41 41.32 8.13
N TRP A 8 21.58 42.10 8.84
CA TRP A 8 20.34 41.62 9.41
C TRP A 8 19.35 41.16 8.34
N LYS A 9 19.20 41.90 7.24
CA LYS A 9 18.36 41.48 6.11
C LYS A 9 18.83 40.17 5.46
N ALA A 10 20.14 40.02 5.27
CA ALA A 10 20.72 38.79 4.72
C ALA A 10 20.48 37.58 5.64
N LEU A 11 20.62 37.78 6.95
CA LEU A 11 20.34 36.75 7.96
C LEU A 11 18.86 36.34 7.94
N LEU A 12 17.96 37.31 7.84
CA LEU A 12 16.51 37.07 7.80
C LEU A 12 16.11 36.29 6.54
N ILE A 13 16.68 36.63 5.38
CA ILE A 13 16.47 35.90 4.12
C ILE A 13 17.02 34.47 4.23
N CYS A 14 18.20 34.28 4.82
CA CYS A 14 18.77 32.96 5.06
C CYS A 14 17.87 32.12 5.99
N CYS A 15 17.38 32.70 7.09
CA CYS A 15 16.49 32.01 8.03
C CYS A 15 15.16 31.62 7.38
N VAL A 16 14.54 32.51 6.59
CA VAL A 16 13.30 32.20 5.85
C VAL A 16 13.55 31.13 4.80
N GLY A 17 14.65 31.21 4.05
CA GLY A 17 15.05 30.18 3.09
C GLY A 17 15.21 28.81 3.75
N CYS A 18 15.92 28.72 4.88
CA CYS A 18 16.09 27.47 5.62
C CYS A 18 14.75 26.91 6.10
N MET A 19 13.84 27.74 6.63
CA MET A 19 12.52 27.28 7.07
C MET A 19 11.67 26.72 5.92
N CYS A 20 11.74 27.31 4.73
CA CYS A 20 11.05 26.80 3.54
C CYS A 20 11.59 25.43 3.08
N PHE A 21 12.90 25.15 3.25
CA PHE A 21 13.49 23.86 2.89
C PHE A 21 13.03 22.70 3.78
N PHE A 22 12.81 22.95 5.08
CA PHE A 22 12.38 21.91 6.02
C PHE A 22 10.85 21.70 6.07
N ALA A 23 10.06 22.67 5.59
CA ALA A 23 8.59 22.54 5.54
C ALA A 23 8.10 21.53 4.47
N GLY A 24 8.95 21.15 3.52
CA GLY A 24 8.60 20.24 2.42
C GLY A 24 8.88 18.75 2.68
N THR A 25 9.57 18.38 3.76
CA THR A 25 9.94 17.00 4.04
C THR A 25 8.99 16.37 5.06
N GLY A 26 7.78 16.04 4.61
CA GLY A 26 6.93 15.12 5.37
C GLY A 26 7.67 13.79 5.55
N PRO A 27 7.52 13.08 6.69
CA PRO A 27 8.18 11.80 6.88
C PRO A 27 7.70 10.81 5.82
N ALA A 28 8.62 10.25 5.04
CA ALA A 28 8.33 9.12 4.18
C ALA A 28 8.00 7.92 5.09
N ARG A 29 6.71 7.60 5.21
CA ARG A 29 6.25 6.43 5.97
C ARG A 29 6.23 5.23 5.03
N ALA A 30 7.28 4.41 5.05
CA ALA A 30 7.23 3.05 4.52
C ALA A 30 6.78 2.13 5.66
N THR A 31 5.71 1.35 5.49
CA THR A 31 5.22 0.44 6.53
C THR A 31 4.97 -0.93 5.93
N ASP A 32 5.90 -1.85 6.21
CA ASP A 32 5.79 -3.25 5.82
C ASP A 32 5.13 -4.05 6.96
N VAL A 33 3.98 -4.66 6.70
CA VAL A 33 3.25 -5.49 7.67
C VAL A 33 3.35 -6.94 7.26
N TRP A 34 3.87 -7.79 8.15
CA TRP A 34 3.91 -9.24 7.92
C TRP A 34 2.50 -9.82 8.00
N VAL A 35 2.05 -10.48 6.93
CA VAL A 35 0.68 -11.02 6.84
C VAL A 35 0.63 -12.55 6.73
N SER A 36 1.71 -13.20 6.30
CA SER A 36 1.74 -14.65 6.13
C SER A 36 3.15 -15.21 6.05
N HIS A 37 3.27 -16.48 6.43
CA HIS A 37 4.47 -17.30 6.28
C HIS A 37 4.11 -18.64 5.62
N MET A 38 4.80 -18.97 4.52
CA MET A 38 4.65 -20.23 3.79
C MET A 38 5.83 -21.15 4.11
N ALA A 39 5.67 -21.99 5.13
CA ALA A 39 6.75 -22.79 5.69
C ALA A 39 7.43 -23.73 4.69
N ALA A 40 6.66 -24.33 3.77
CA ALA A 40 7.20 -25.27 2.78
C ALA A 40 8.21 -24.64 1.81
N GLU A 41 8.05 -23.35 1.49
CA GLU A 41 8.92 -22.61 0.56
C GLU A 41 9.86 -21.63 1.29
N ASN A 42 9.72 -21.54 2.62
CA ASN A 42 10.34 -20.53 3.48
C ASN A 42 10.16 -19.11 2.93
N VAL A 43 8.90 -18.75 2.68
CA VAL A 43 8.49 -17.46 2.12
C VAL A 43 7.70 -16.67 3.14
N ASP A 44 8.17 -15.46 3.44
CA ASP A 44 7.42 -14.45 4.18
C ASP A 44 6.77 -13.47 3.23
N VAL A 45 5.53 -13.09 3.56
CA VAL A 45 4.74 -12.14 2.77
C VAL A 45 4.48 -10.90 3.61
N TYR A 46 4.89 -9.76 3.06
CA TYR A 46 4.67 -8.45 3.67
C TYR A 46 3.82 -7.58 2.77
N VAL A 47 2.88 -6.88 3.37
CA VAL A 47 2.08 -5.84 2.73
C VAL A 47 2.75 -4.49 2.95
N MET A 48 2.90 -3.70 1.89
CA MET A 48 3.36 -2.31 1.94
C MET A 48 2.15 -1.39 2.15
N ASP A 49 1.78 -1.13 3.40
CA ASP A 49 0.55 -0.41 3.79
C ASP A 49 0.52 1.05 3.27
N ASP A 50 1.68 1.65 3.05
CA ASP A 50 1.84 2.98 2.46
C ASP A 50 1.48 3.04 0.96
N THR A 51 1.38 1.88 0.29
CA THR A 51 0.97 1.78 -1.11
C THR A 51 -0.53 1.49 -1.29
N PHE A 52 -1.28 1.51 -0.19
CA PHE A 52 -2.69 1.20 -0.18
C PHE A 52 -3.49 2.24 -0.95
N ALA A 53 -4.26 1.80 -1.95
CA ALA A 53 -5.21 2.63 -2.67
C ALA A 53 -6.55 1.89 -2.77
N TYR A 54 -7.66 2.63 -2.74
CA TYR A 54 -8.99 2.03 -2.78
C TYR A 54 -10.00 2.99 -3.42
N GLY A 55 -11.15 2.44 -3.80
CA GLY A 55 -12.25 3.23 -4.31
C GLY A 55 -13.41 2.37 -4.75
N THR A 56 -14.26 2.97 -5.57
CA THR A 56 -15.43 2.33 -6.18
C THR A 56 -15.36 2.51 -7.68
N SER A 57 -15.72 1.48 -8.43
CA SER A 57 -15.87 1.51 -9.89
C SER A 57 -17.30 1.11 -10.28
N ALA A 58 -17.58 1.10 -11.59
CA ALA A 58 -18.88 0.64 -12.11
C ALA A 58 -19.23 -0.81 -11.71
N THR A 59 -18.23 -1.65 -11.37
CA THR A 59 -18.44 -3.06 -11.02
C THR A 59 -18.47 -3.31 -9.51
N GLY A 60 -18.15 -2.31 -8.69
CA GLY A 60 -18.15 -2.42 -7.22
C GLY A 60 -16.89 -1.82 -6.57
N LYS A 61 -16.67 -2.18 -5.31
CA LYS A 61 -15.52 -1.72 -4.54
C LYS A 61 -14.21 -2.34 -5.07
N TRP A 62 -13.11 -1.62 -4.93
CA TRP A 62 -11.79 -2.14 -5.25
C TRP A 62 -10.74 -1.58 -4.30
N PHE A 63 -9.65 -2.31 -4.14
CA PHE A 63 -8.43 -1.81 -3.51
C PHE A 63 -7.19 -2.43 -4.16
N SER A 64 -6.06 -1.78 -4.00
CA SER A 64 -4.77 -2.23 -4.48
C SER A 64 -3.69 -1.98 -3.46
N ILE A 65 -2.71 -2.87 -3.42
CA ILE A 65 -1.67 -2.86 -2.43
C ILE A 65 -0.43 -3.55 -2.97
N SER A 66 0.75 -3.03 -2.65
CA SER A 66 2.01 -3.67 -3.00
C SER A 66 2.41 -4.67 -1.93
N VAL A 67 3.00 -5.77 -2.36
CA VAL A 67 3.32 -6.93 -1.54
C VAL A 67 4.76 -7.33 -1.83
N LYS A 68 5.55 -7.49 -0.76
CA LYS A 68 6.89 -8.07 -0.82
C LYS A 68 6.81 -9.56 -0.51
N ARG A 69 7.38 -10.36 -1.39
CA ARG A 69 7.69 -11.77 -1.17
C ARG A 69 9.16 -11.86 -0.77
N VAL A 70 9.43 -12.41 0.40
CA VAL A 70 10.79 -12.59 0.94
C VAL A 70 11.03 -14.09 1.06
N GLN A 71 11.95 -14.63 0.28
CA GLN A 71 12.28 -16.05 0.31
C GLN A 71 13.64 -16.26 0.97
N ASN A 72 13.71 -17.13 1.96
CA ASN A 72 14.96 -17.39 2.71
C ASN A 72 15.62 -16.12 3.25
N GLY A 73 14.81 -15.18 3.77
CA GLY A 73 15.30 -13.90 4.31
C GLY A 73 15.78 -12.89 3.26
N ARG A 74 15.64 -13.17 1.97
CA ARG A 74 16.01 -12.26 0.88
C ARG A 74 14.78 -11.81 0.11
N LEU A 75 14.74 -10.54 -0.28
CA LEU A 75 13.68 -10.04 -1.14
C LEU A 75 13.70 -10.79 -2.46
N ASP A 76 12.63 -11.53 -2.74
CA ASP A 76 12.41 -12.27 -3.98
C ASP A 76 11.70 -11.36 -5.00
N GLN A 77 10.57 -10.78 -4.61
CA GLN A 77 9.77 -9.95 -5.52
C GLN A 77 8.91 -8.91 -4.81
N VAL A 78 8.63 -7.79 -5.50
CA VAL A 78 7.57 -6.84 -5.15
C VAL A 78 6.49 -6.88 -6.22
N MET A 79 5.23 -7.06 -5.83
CA MET A 79 4.08 -7.12 -6.74
C MET A 79 2.96 -6.22 -6.25
N THR A 80 2.27 -5.53 -7.16
CA THR A 80 1.02 -4.84 -6.84
C THR A 80 -0.15 -5.78 -7.07
N TRP A 81 -0.83 -6.14 -5.99
CA TRP A 81 -2.09 -6.86 -6.02
C TRP A 81 -3.24 -5.86 -6.16
N ARG A 82 -4.15 -6.13 -7.09
CA ARG A 82 -5.37 -5.35 -7.28
C ARG A 82 -6.56 -6.27 -7.07
N PHE A 83 -7.37 -5.96 -6.06
CA PHE A 83 -8.60 -6.64 -5.73
C PHE A 83 -9.78 -5.80 -6.17
N SER A 84 -10.77 -6.44 -6.80
CA SER A 84 -11.98 -5.77 -7.25
C SER A 84 -13.17 -6.69 -7.10
N GLN A 85 -14.25 -6.13 -6.61
CA GLN A 85 -15.54 -6.79 -6.60
C GLN A 85 -16.07 -6.88 -8.04
N TYR A 86 -16.55 -8.06 -8.40
CA TYR A 86 -17.20 -8.35 -9.65
C TYR A 86 -18.64 -8.79 -9.36
N LYS A 87 -19.60 -7.97 -9.78
CA LYS A 87 -21.02 -8.10 -9.39
C LYS A 87 -21.20 -7.91 -7.87
N SER A 88 -22.22 -8.51 -7.27
CA SER A 88 -22.64 -8.26 -5.89
C SER A 88 -21.68 -8.82 -4.81
N ASP A 89 -20.88 -9.85 -5.12
CA ASP A 89 -20.30 -10.68 -4.06
C ASP A 89 -19.02 -11.43 -4.46
N MET A 90 -18.68 -11.52 -5.75
CA MET A 90 -17.48 -12.24 -6.17
C MET A 90 -16.25 -11.33 -6.19
N TRP A 91 -15.30 -11.58 -5.30
CA TRP A 91 -14.01 -10.90 -5.32
C TRP A 91 -13.03 -11.55 -6.30
N ARG A 92 -12.34 -10.72 -7.06
CA ARG A 92 -11.27 -11.12 -7.98
C ARG A 92 -10.01 -10.32 -7.72
N TYR A 93 -8.88 -10.89 -8.09
CA TYR A 93 -7.61 -10.21 -8.02
C TYR A 93 -6.80 -10.36 -9.31
N ARG A 94 -5.86 -9.44 -9.50
CA ARG A 94 -4.77 -9.54 -10.47
C ARG A 94 -3.50 -8.96 -9.89
N THR A 95 -2.35 -9.47 -10.31
CA THR A 95 -1.05 -8.86 -10.01
C THR A 95 -0.51 -8.17 -11.25
N ASN A 96 0.43 -7.25 -11.10
CA ASN A 96 1.18 -6.65 -12.22
C ASN A 96 2.08 -7.65 -12.98
N THR A 97 2.25 -8.86 -12.45
CA THR A 97 3.04 -9.95 -13.05
C THR A 97 2.20 -10.93 -13.87
N MET A 98 0.87 -10.84 -13.80
CA MET A 98 -0.04 -11.67 -14.60
C MET A 98 -0.07 -11.19 -16.07
N SER A 99 -0.28 -12.12 -16.99
CA SER A 99 -0.41 -11.85 -18.41
C SER A 99 -1.73 -11.13 -18.74
N GLY A 100 -1.64 -10.01 -19.47
CA GLY A 100 -2.79 -9.31 -20.02
C GLY A 100 -3.83 -8.86 -18.97
N ASN A 101 -5.11 -9.05 -19.29
CA ASN A 101 -6.25 -8.69 -18.43
C ASN A 101 -6.76 -9.87 -17.59
N GLN A 102 -5.93 -10.87 -17.33
CA GLN A 102 -6.34 -12.03 -16.54
C GLN A 102 -6.62 -11.64 -15.09
N THR A 103 -7.70 -12.20 -14.54
CA THR A 103 -8.08 -12.07 -13.12
C THR A 103 -8.36 -13.44 -12.56
N SER A 104 -8.00 -13.67 -11.30
CA SER A 104 -8.30 -14.89 -10.55
C SER A 104 -9.34 -14.61 -9.48
N ILE A 105 -10.19 -15.60 -9.17
CA ILE A 105 -11.16 -15.50 -8.08
C ILE A 105 -10.40 -15.54 -6.75
N VAL A 106 -10.74 -14.64 -5.82
CA VAL A 106 -10.21 -14.68 -4.45
C VAL A 106 -10.81 -15.89 -3.74
N ARG A 107 -9.96 -16.76 -3.19
CA ARG A 107 -10.36 -17.91 -2.39
C ARG A 107 -9.81 -17.76 -0.98
N ALA A 108 -10.58 -18.18 0.02
CA ALA A 108 -10.11 -18.24 1.39
C ALA A 108 -9.19 -19.46 1.60
N PRO A 109 -8.17 -19.36 2.47
CA PRO A 109 -7.68 -18.13 3.09
C PRO A 109 -6.82 -17.30 2.12
N ASN A 110 -6.95 -15.97 2.14
CA ASN A 110 -6.04 -15.07 1.43
C ASN A 110 -5.65 -13.91 2.35
N LYS A 111 -4.49 -14.02 2.99
CA LYS A 111 -4.07 -13.09 4.05
C LYS A 111 -3.83 -11.66 3.56
N ILE A 112 -3.45 -11.46 2.30
CA ILE A 112 -3.30 -10.13 1.70
C ILE A 112 -4.68 -9.48 1.53
N PHE A 113 -5.65 -10.24 1.02
CA PHE A 113 -7.02 -9.78 0.86
C PHE A 113 -7.68 -9.47 2.21
N GLU A 114 -7.59 -10.42 3.16
CA GLU A 114 -8.11 -10.28 4.52
C GLU A 114 -7.53 -9.03 5.22
N TYR A 115 -6.23 -8.80 5.09
CA TYR A 115 -5.60 -7.57 5.60
C TYR A 115 -6.25 -6.31 5.01
N GLY A 116 -6.45 -6.27 3.69
CA GLY A 116 -7.05 -5.10 3.04
C GLY A 116 -8.50 -4.86 3.44
N MET A 117 -9.30 -5.92 3.58
CA MET A 117 -10.68 -5.80 4.03
C MET A 117 -10.76 -5.30 5.48
N ASN A 118 -9.92 -5.83 6.37
CA ASN A 118 -9.82 -5.38 7.76
C ASN A 118 -9.36 -3.91 7.86
N ARG A 119 -8.34 -3.52 7.07
CA ARG A 119 -7.83 -2.15 7.00
C ARG A 119 -8.92 -1.14 6.60
N LEU A 120 -9.84 -1.55 5.74
CA LEU A 120 -10.93 -0.72 5.22
C LEU A 120 -12.24 -0.82 6.02
N GLY A 121 -12.33 -1.76 6.97
CA GLY A 121 -13.59 -2.06 7.68
C GLY A 121 -14.69 -2.53 6.73
N TRP A 122 -14.33 -3.30 5.69
CA TRP A 122 -15.30 -3.82 4.72
C TRP A 122 -15.63 -5.28 5.02
N SER A 123 -16.90 -5.56 5.26
CA SER A 123 -17.41 -6.93 5.28
C SER A 123 -17.38 -7.53 3.87
N TYR A 124 -17.24 -8.86 3.78
CA TYR A 124 -17.14 -9.58 2.52
C TYR A 124 -17.66 -11.01 2.61
N SER A 125 -17.94 -11.60 1.45
CA SER A 125 -18.27 -13.01 1.33
C SER A 125 -17.29 -13.70 0.40
N LEU A 126 -16.79 -14.87 0.80
CA LEU A 126 -16.00 -15.76 -0.05
C LEU A 126 -16.67 -17.13 -0.03
N ASN A 127 -17.00 -17.67 -1.21
CA ASN A 127 -17.66 -18.97 -1.37
C ASN A 127 -18.92 -19.16 -0.49
N GLY A 128 -19.70 -18.09 -0.27
CA GLY A 128 -20.93 -18.13 0.53
C GLY A 128 -20.74 -17.93 2.04
N THR A 129 -19.50 -17.89 2.53
CA THR A 129 -19.19 -17.57 3.92
C THR A 129 -18.99 -16.07 4.09
N TYR A 130 -19.72 -15.46 5.02
CA TYR A 130 -19.64 -14.05 5.34
C TYR A 130 -18.61 -13.77 6.44
N TYR A 131 -17.83 -12.72 6.23
CA TYR A 131 -16.81 -12.18 7.13
C TYR A 131 -17.15 -10.72 7.39
N TYR A 132 -17.14 -10.31 8.66
CA TYR A 132 -17.56 -8.99 9.10
C TYR A 132 -16.39 -8.10 9.47
#